data_AF-A0A1V9XPU1-F1
#
_entry.id   AF-A0A1V9XPU1-F1
#
_cell.length_a   1.000
_cell.length_b   1.000
_cell.length_c   1.000
_cell.angle_alpha   90.00
_cell.angle_beta   90.00
_cell.angle_gamma   90.00
#
_symmetry.space_group_name_H-M   'P 1'
#
loop_
_entity.id
_entity.type
_entity.pdbx_description
1 polymer ?
#
loop_
_entity_poly.entity_id
_entity_poly.type
_entity_poly.pdbx_seq_one_letter_code
_entity_poly.pdbx_strand_id
1 'polypeptide(L)'
;MGVHLDQPILYIASIDNEGVMKDLTPKYHLNWLSKGIKLRPEGRFFEDTLAHFAPEEDKEDHIVEQKEVANVHEKQGLPKTIAEYKNHPKYVLVRHLLKFEAIYPRDAEVLGYVNKEAVYPRECVKLLRSKDTWHRYGRQVREGEVAYNVVKARPKWDRRNDVMLKDLPLDVFGEWQTEPYKPPEAKDGRVPRNRFGNVELFHEDMLPAGTAHLKLPGLHRIAEELGIDCVPAVVGFEGVARGCHPVLEGYVVCVEHKETLEAAWLEIQNEDRRRRRERVRKRALKNWRKITHKVMWNNRLNKKYKNNL
;
A
#
# COMPACT_ATOMS: atom_id res chain seq x y z
N MET A 1 -37.01 -33.72 17.32
CA MET A 1 -36.35 -32.73 18.19
C MET A 1 -34.91 -32.65 17.74
N GLY A 2 -34.49 -31.52 17.14
CA GLY A 2 -33.10 -31.34 16.71
C GLY A 2 -32.19 -31.23 17.93
N VAL A 3 -31.00 -31.84 17.86
CA VAL A 3 -29.95 -31.70 18.87
C VAL A 3 -29.66 -30.20 19.03
N HIS A 4 -29.95 -29.65 20.21
CA HIS A 4 -29.63 -28.27 20.53
C HIS A 4 -28.14 -28.19 20.79
N LEU A 5 -27.39 -27.56 19.88
CA LEU A 5 -25.98 -27.26 20.11
C LEU A 5 -25.90 -26.01 20.99
N ASP A 6 -25.12 -26.09 22.08
CA ASP A 6 -24.93 -24.97 23.01
C ASP A 6 -24.11 -23.82 22.41
N GLN A 7 -23.39 -24.09 21.32
CA GLN A 7 -22.59 -23.11 20.59
C GLN A 7 -22.87 -23.20 19.08
N PRO A 8 -22.85 -22.06 18.37
CA PRO A 8 -23.03 -22.05 16.92
C PRO A 8 -21.86 -22.77 16.23
N ILE A 9 -22.15 -23.54 15.18
CA ILE A 9 -21.12 -24.16 14.35
C ILE A 9 -20.42 -23.06 13.54
N LEU A 10 -19.14 -22.83 13.78
CA LEU A 10 -18.37 -21.77 13.11
C LEU A 10 -17.49 -22.28 11.96
N TYR A 11 -17.10 -23.55 11.97
CA TYR A 11 -16.24 -24.17 10.96
C TYR A 11 -16.76 -25.56 10.63
N ILE A 12 -16.94 -25.81 9.34
CA ILE A 12 -17.25 -27.09 8.74
C ILE A 12 -16.29 -27.21 7.56
N ALA A 13 -15.37 -28.16 7.63
CA ALA A 13 -14.48 -28.47 6.54
C ALA A 13 -14.82 -29.85 5.98
N SER A 14 -14.67 -30.02 4.67
CA SER A 14 -14.59 -31.34 4.05
C SER A 14 -13.17 -31.63 3.62
N ILE A 15 -12.81 -32.91 3.62
CA ILE A 15 -11.58 -33.43 3.06
C ILE A 15 -12.00 -34.59 2.16
N ASP A 16 -11.57 -34.58 0.90
CA ASP A 16 -11.83 -35.69 -0.02
C ASP A 16 -10.69 -36.72 -0.03
N ASN A 17 -10.83 -37.75 -0.87
CA ASN A 17 -9.83 -38.83 -0.98
C ASN A 17 -8.51 -38.38 -1.64
N GLU A 18 -8.50 -37.23 -2.32
CA GLU A 18 -7.32 -36.62 -2.93
C GLU A 18 -6.61 -35.66 -1.94
N GLY A 19 -7.17 -35.46 -0.74
CA GLY A 19 -6.66 -34.53 0.26
C GLY A 19 -7.04 -33.08 0.01
N VAL A 20 -7.97 -32.82 -0.92
CA VAL A 20 -8.52 -31.50 -1.18
C VAL A 20 -9.42 -31.10 -0.01
N MET A 21 -9.21 -29.89 0.51
CA MET A 21 -9.99 -29.37 1.62
C MET A 21 -10.83 -28.18 1.19
N LYS A 22 -12.07 -28.10 1.72
CA LYS A 22 -13.00 -27.01 1.43
C LYS A 22 -13.73 -26.54 2.68
N ASP A 23 -14.06 -25.26 2.73
CA ASP A 23 -14.94 -24.70 3.74
C ASP A 23 -16.41 -24.87 3.33
N LEU A 24 -17.12 -25.77 4.01
CA LEU A 24 -18.54 -26.03 3.81
C LEU A 24 -19.43 -25.25 4.77
N THR A 25 -18.87 -24.46 5.67
CA THR A 25 -19.66 -23.64 6.60
C THR A 25 -20.63 -22.72 5.87
N PRO A 26 -20.26 -22.05 4.76
CA PRO A 26 -21.19 -21.24 4.00
C PRO A 26 -22.44 -22.02 3.56
N LYS A 27 -22.30 -23.30 3.24
CA LYS A 27 -23.40 -24.16 2.77
C LYS A 27 -24.42 -24.46 3.87
N TYR A 28 -23.95 -24.76 5.07
CA TYR A 28 -24.81 -25.28 6.15
C TYR A 28 -25.19 -24.26 7.22
N HIS A 29 -24.51 -23.12 7.29
CA HIS A 29 -24.81 -22.10 8.27
C HIS A 29 -25.94 -21.16 7.79
N LEU A 30 -27.13 -21.31 8.38
CA LEU A 30 -28.37 -20.58 8.01
C LEU A 30 -28.23 -19.04 7.93
N ASN A 31 -27.37 -18.43 8.74
CA ASN A 31 -27.15 -16.98 8.75
C ASN A 31 -25.70 -16.62 8.43
N TRP A 32 -25.09 -17.33 7.48
CA TRP A 32 -23.65 -17.24 7.17
C TRP A 32 -23.22 -15.79 6.91
N LEU A 33 -23.86 -15.13 5.93
CA LEU A 33 -23.51 -13.78 5.47
C LEU A 33 -23.77 -12.68 6.52
N SER A 34 -24.67 -12.94 7.48
CA SER A 34 -25.14 -11.95 8.47
C SER A 34 -24.46 -12.07 9.82
N LYS A 35 -24.29 -13.30 10.33
CA LYS A 35 -23.80 -13.61 11.68
C LYS A 35 -22.59 -14.54 11.66
N GLY A 36 -22.61 -15.60 10.85
CA GLY A 36 -21.57 -16.64 10.83
C GLY A 36 -20.18 -16.07 10.59
N ILE A 37 -20.02 -15.25 9.54
CA ILE A 37 -18.75 -14.61 9.19
C ILE A 37 -18.21 -13.74 10.35
N LYS A 38 -19.08 -13.05 11.07
CA LYS A 38 -18.69 -12.12 12.16
C LYS A 38 -18.27 -12.84 13.44
N LEU A 39 -18.73 -14.07 13.63
CA LEU A 39 -18.43 -14.86 14.82
C LEU A 39 -17.14 -15.65 14.69
N ARG A 40 -16.55 -15.75 13.49
CA ARG A 40 -15.31 -16.50 13.26
C ARG A 40 -14.10 -15.77 13.84
N PRO A 41 -13.42 -16.34 14.85
CA PRO A 41 -12.05 -15.94 15.15
C PRO A 41 -11.14 -16.25 13.96
N GLU A 42 -10.28 -15.31 13.57
CA GLU A 42 -9.21 -15.57 12.58
C GLU A 42 -9.68 -16.18 11.24
N GLY A 43 -10.83 -15.74 10.71
CA GLY A 43 -11.38 -16.28 9.45
C GLY A 43 -10.39 -16.29 8.28
N ARG A 44 -9.52 -15.25 8.18
CA ARG A 44 -8.46 -15.18 7.16
C ARG A 44 -7.44 -16.30 7.29
N PHE A 45 -6.99 -16.62 8.50
CA PHE A 45 -6.03 -17.70 8.71
C PHE A 45 -6.60 -19.04 8.23
N PHE A 46 -7.88 -19.28 8.49
CA PHE A 46 -8.56 -20.50 8.04
C PHE A 46 -8.71 -20.55 6.51
N GLU A 47 -9.12 -19.44 5.89
CA GLU A 47 -9.18 -19.31 4.43
C GLU A 47 -7.80 -19.51 3.78
N ASP A 48 -6.76 -18.84 4.30
CA ASP A 48 -5.38 -18.97 3.82
C ASP A 48 -4.86 -20.40 3.99
N THR A 49 -5.18 -21.07 5.11
CA THR A 49 -4.79 -22.46 5.37
C THR A 49 -5.44 -23.41 4.37
N LEU A 50 -6.75 -23.28 4.14
CA LEU A 50 -7.48 -24.13 3.19
C LEU A 50 -7.10 -23.85 1.73
N ALA A 51 -6.70 -22.62 1.39
CA ALA A 51 -6.27 -22.26 0.04
C ALA A 51 -5.10 -23.13 -0.48
N HIS A 52 -4.23 -23.62 0.41
CA HIS A 52 -3.13 -24.52 0.05
C HIS A 52 -3.61 -25.92 -0.40
N PHE A 53 -4.81 -26.30 0.02
CA PHE A 53 -5.45 -27.59 -0.29
C PHE A 53 -6.71 -27.41 -1.14
N ALA A 54 -6.90 -26.23 -1.73
CA ALA A 54 -8.08 -25.92 -2.53
C ALA A 54 -8.11 -26.74 -3.82
N PRO A 55 -9.31 -27.07 -4.33
CA PRO A 55 -9.43 -27.68 -5.66
C PRO A 55 -8.94 -26.71 -6.74
N GLU A 56 -8.60 -27.24 -7.91
CA GLU A 56 -8.45 -26.42 -9.11
C GLU A 56 -9.76 -25.71 -9.44
N GLU A 57 -9.70 -24.41 -9.80
CA GLU A 57 -10.89 -23.58 -10.02
C GLU A 57 -11.80 -24.12 -11.13
N ASP A 58 -11.22 -24.77 -12.13
CA ASP A 58 -11.91 -25.29 -13.31
C ASP A 58 -12.56 -26.68 -13.11
N LYS A 59 -12.37 -27.33 -11.94
CA LYS A 59 -13.00 -28.63 -11.67
C LYS A 59 -14.52 -28.46 -11.63
N GLU A 60 -15.23 -29.23 -12.46
CA GLU A 60 -16.69 -29.15 -12.61
C GLU A 60 -17.43 -29.27 -11.26
N ASP A 61 -17.06 -30.25 -10.44
CA ASP A 61 -17.62 -30.45 -9.11
C ASP A 61 -17.46 -29.22 -8.20
N HIS A 62 -16.34 -28.50 -8.31
CA HIS A 62 -16.11 -27.27 -7.56
C HIS A 62 -17.03 -26.15 -8.01
N ILE A 63 -17.19 -25.96 -9.32
CA ILE A 63 -18.08 -24.95 -9.90
C ILE A 63 -19.54 -25.24 -9.52
N VAL A 64 -19.97 -26.50 -9.59
CA VAL A 64 -21.32 -26.92 -9.20
C VAL A 64 -21.57 -26.60 -7.73
N GLU A 65 -20.64 -26.95 -6.84
CA GLU A 65 -20.77 -26.69 -5.41
C GLU A 65 -20.82 -25.19 -5.08
N GLN A 66 -19.97 -24.37 -5.71
CA GLN A 66 -20.03 -22.90 -5.53
C GLN A 66 -21.39 -22.34 -5.96
N LYS A 67 -21.97 -22.83 -7.07
CA LYS A 67 -23.32 -22.46 -7.51
C LYS A 67 -24.39 -22.90 -6.52
N GLU A 68 -24.27 -24.10 -5.93
CA GLU A 68 -25.19 -24.55 -4.89
C GLU A 68 -25.16 -23.62 -3.66
N VAL A 69 -23.97 -23.27 -3.18
CA VAL A 69 -23.80 -22.36 -2.04
C VAL A 69 -24.38 -20.99 -2.35
N ALA A 70 -24.09 -20.44 -3.54
CA ALA A 70 -24.65 -19.17 -3.98
C ALA A 70 -26.19 -19.21 -4.02
N ASN A 71 -26.77 -20.27 -4.59
CA ASN A 71 -28.21 -20.48 -4.64
C ASN A 71 -28.86 -20.60 -3.25
N VAL A 72 -28.18 -21.27 -2.30
CA VAL A 72 -28.66 -21.35 -0.90
C VAL A 72 -28.73 -19.96 -0.28
N HIS A 73 -27.71 -19.12 -0.48
CA HIS A 73 -27.69 -17.76 0.06
C HIS A 73 -28.67 -16.82 -0.62
N GLU A 74 -28.91 -16.97 -1.92
CA GLU A 74 -29.93 -16.19 -2.62
C GLU A 74 -31.34 -16.51 -2.14
N LYS A 75 -31.64 -17.79 -1.89
CA LYS A 75 -32.93 -18.23 -1.36
C LYS A 75 -33.22 -17.73 0.07
N GLN A 76 -32.21 -17.38 0.86
CA GLN A 76 -32.39 -16.81 2.20
C GLN A 76 -33.02 -15.41 2.17
N GLY A 77 -32.97 -14.72 1.02
CA GLY A 77 -33.56 -13.40 0.83
C GLY A 77 -32.85 -12.30 1.62
N LEU A 78 -33.57 -11.19 1.84
CA LEU A 78 -33.05 -10.03 2.54
C LEU A 78 -33.00 -10.27 4.07
N PRO A 79 -31.93 -9.83 4.77
CA PRO A 79 -31.87 -9.88 6.23
C PRO A 79 -33.06 -9.16 6.88
N LYS A 80 -33.56 -9.70 7.99
CA LYS A 80 -34.80 -9.21 8.64
C LYS A 80 -34.53 -8.07 9.62
N THR A 81 -33.32 -8.00 10.16
CA THR A 81 -32.97 -7.00 11.18
C THR A 81 -31.92 -6.04 10.67
N ILE A 82 -31.99 -4.78 11.11
CA ILE A 82 -31.05 -3.74 10.72
C ILE A 82 -29.60 -4.12 11.09
N ALA A 83 -29.39 -4.75 12.25
CA ALA A 83 -28.06 -5.13 12.72
C ALA A 83 -27.34 -6.14 11.80
N GLU A 84 -28.10 -6.97 11.07
CA GLU A 84 -27.53 -7.97 10.14
C GLU A 84 -26.89 -7.31 8.92
N TYR A 85 -27.42 -6.16 8.48
CA TYR A 85 -26.87 -5.39 7.35
C TYR A 85 -25.53 -4.71 7.65
N LYS A 86 -25.14 -4.54 8.92
CA LYS A 86 -23.86 -3.92 9.25
C LYS A 86 -22.72 -4.83 8.78
N ASN A 87 -21.86 -4.35 7.87
CA ASN A 87 -20.79 -5.13 7.24
C ASN A 87 -21.29 -6.40 6.52
N HIS A 88 -22.53 -6.41 6.00
CA HIS A 88 -23.02 -7.52 5.19
C HIS A 88 -22.33 -7.54 3.82
N PRO A 89 -21.89 -8.70 3.30
CA PRO A 89 -21.10 -8.76 2.06
C PRO A 89 -21.89 -8.37 0.80
N LYS A 90 -23.20 -8.67 0.74
CA LYS A 90 -24.04 -8.40 -0.43
C LYS A 90 -24.91 -7.14 -0.34
N TYR A 91 -25.21 -6.67 0.87
CA TYR A 91 -26.28 -5.68 1.08
C TYR A 91 -25.81 -4.56 2.00
N VAL A 92 -26.36 -3.37 1.80
CA VAL A 92 -26.04 -2.19 2.61
C VAL A 92 -27.28 -1.35 2.87
N LEU A 93 -27.28 -0.67 4.01
CA LEU A 93 -28.21 0.40 4.31
C LEU A 93 -27.45 1.73 4.32
N VAL A 94 -28.10 2.80 3.88
CA VAL A 94 -27.51 4.16 3.85
C VAL A 94 -26.92 4.55 5.20
N ARG A 95 -27.60 4.20 6.31
CA ARG A 95 -27.14 4.46 7.68
C ARG A 95 -25.79 3.82 8.04
N HIS A 96 -25.35 2.80 7.32
CA HIS A 96 -24.11 2.07 7.59
C HIS A 96 -22.94 2.51 6.68
N LEU A 97 -23.17 3.45 5.77
CA LEU A 97 -22.11 4.00 4.95
C LEU A 97 -21.10 4.73 5.81
N LEU A 98 -19.82 4.50 5.53
CA LEU A 98 -18.75 5.28 6.16
C LEU A 98 -18.75 6.71 5.60
N LYS A 99 -18.07 7.60 6.33
CA LYS A 99 -17.94 9.02 5.98
C LYS A 99 -17.48 9.26 4.54
N PHE A 100 -16.60 8.41 4.01
CA PHE A 100 -16.03 8.50 2.67
C PHE A 100 -16.61 7.45 1.73
N GLU A 101 -17.83 6.99 1.99
CA GLU A 101 -18.56 6.05 1.12
C GLU A 101 -19.84 6.71 0.64
N ALA A 102 -20.27 6.35 -0.57
CA ALA A 102 -21.62 6.65 -1.04
C ALA A 102 -22.11 5.57 -2.01
N ILE A 103 -23.42 5.55 -2.22
CA ILE A 103 -24.05 4.68 -3.23
C ILE A 103 -23.91 5.36 -4.59
N TYR A 104 -23.43 4.62 -5.58
CA TYR A 104 -23.34 5.03 -6.98
C TYR A 104 -23.89 3.93 -7.89
N PRO A 105 -24.72 4.29 -8.89
CA PRO A 105 -25.24 5.63 -9.16
C PRO A 105 -26.27 6.08 -8.08
N ARG A 106 -26.64 7.37 -8.03
CA ARG A 106 -27.53 7.91 -6.98
C ARG A 106 -28.93 7.28 -7.00
N ASP A 107 -29.33 6.85 -8.17
CA ASP A 107 -30.57 6.16 -8.53
C ASP A 107 -30.38 4.64 -8.62
N ALA A 108 -29.36 4.09 -7.94
CA ALA A 108 -29.15 2.65 -7.87
C ALA A 108 -30.43 1.89 -7.46
N GLU A 109 -30.63 0.72 -8.06
CA GLU A 109 -31.81 -0.10 -7.83
C GLU A 109 -31.94 -0.51 -6.36
N VAL A 110 -33.15 -0.32 -5.82
CA VAL A 110 -33.48 -0.70 -4.45
C VAL A 110 -33.96 -2.15 -4.45
N LEU A 111 -33.20 -3.04 -3.80
CA LEU A 111 -33.52 -4.47 -3.73
C LEU A 111 -34.72 -4.78 -2.82
N GLY A 112 -35.04 -3.85 -1.92
CA GLY A 112 -36.18 -3.98 -1.02
C GLY A 112 -36.09 -2.99 0.14
N TYR A 113 -36.94 -3.20 1.15
CA TYR A 113 -37.02 -2.33 2.31
C TYR A 113 -36.98 -3.12 3.61
N VAL A 114 -36.21 -2.62 4.58
CA VAL A 114 -36.22 -3.10 5.97
C VAL A 114 -36.54 -1.94 6.89
N ASN A 115 -37.62 -2.06 7.68
CA ASN A 115 -38.06 -0.99 8.58
C ASN A 115 -38.14 0.41 7.92
N LYS A 116 -38.68 0.47 6.69
CA LYS A 116 -38.79 1.68 5.85
C LYS A 116 -37.47 2.23 5.31
N GLU A 117 -36.36 1.51 5.43
CA GLU A 117 -35.09 1.87 4.78
C GLU A 117 -34.85 1.07 3.52
N ALA A 118 -34.44 1.77 2.46
CA ALA A 118 -34.04 1.15 1.21
C ALA A 118 -32.75 0.34 1.39
N VAL A 119 -32.78 -0.90 0.90
CA VAL A 119 -31.65 -1.82 0.83
C VAL A 119 -31.02 -1.72 -0.54
N TYR A 120 -29.71 -1.50 -0.57
CA TYR A 120 -28.94 -1.42 -1.81
C TYR A 120 -27.96 -2.60 -1.93
N PRO A 121 -27.58 -2.99 -3.15
CA PRO A 121 -26.43 -3.86 -3.37
C PRO A 121 -25.17 -3.22 -2.78
N ARG A 122 -24.34 -4.01 -2.07
CA ARG A 122 -23.08 -3.49 -1.50
C ARG A 122 -22.08 -3.09 -2.60
N GLU A 123 -22.18 -3.67 -3.79
CA GLU A 123 -21.39 -3.30 -4.98
C GLU A 123 -21.59 -1.84 -5.44
N CYS A 124 -22.76 -1.26 -5.16
CA CYS A 124 -23.05 0.15 -5.43
C CYS A 124 -22.31 1.07 -4.45
N VAL A 125 -21.78 0.55 -3.34
CA VAL A 125 -20.99 1.36 -2.42
C VAL A 125 -19.63 1.60 -3.02
N LYS A 126 -19.35 2.87 -3.27
CA LYS A 126 -18.08 3.32 -3.80
C LYS A 126 -17.40 4.24 -2.80
N LEU A 127 -16.08 4.16 -2.80
CA LEU A 127 -15.23 5.00 -1.98
C LEU A 127 -15.06 6.37 -2.65
N LEU A 128 -15.27 7.42 -1.86
CA LEU A 128 -15.07 8.81 -2.26
C LEU A 128 -13.75 9.32 -1.70
N ARG A 129 -13.07 10.16 -2.46
CA ARG A 129 -11.79 10.76 -2.05
C ARG A 129 -11.76 12.24 -2.41
N SER A 130 -10.97 13.02 -1.66
CA SER A 130 -10.73 14.42 -2.02
C SER A 130 -9.89 14.53 -3.30
N LYS A 131 -9.87 15.71 -3.93
CA LYS A 131 -9.00 16.00 -5.09
C LYS A 131 -7.54 15.63 -4.82
N ASP A 132 -6.99 16.10 -3.70
CA ASP A 132 -5.60 15.80 -3.31
C ASP A 132 -5.34 14.31 -3.11
N THR A 133 -6.34 13.57 -2.63
CA THR A 133 -6.19 12.13 -2.42
C THR A 133 -6.22 11.42 -3.76
N TRP A 134 -7.14 11.76 -4.67
CA TRP A 134 -7.15 11.21 -6.04
C TRP A 134 -5.85 11.47 -6.79
N HIS A 135 -5.27 12.67 -6.63
CA HIS A 135 -3.96 13.02 -7.20
C HIS A 135 -2.88 12.02 -6.78
N ARG A 136 -2.85 11.61 -5.51
CA ARG A 136 -1.90 10.58 -5.03
C ARG A 136 -2.10 9.20 -5.65
N TYR A 137 -3.29 8.91 -6.15
CA TYR A 137 -3.60 7.68 -6.90
C TYR A 137 -3.37 7.85 -8.42
N GLY A 138 -2.70 8.92 -8.85
CA GLY A 138 -2.47 9.17 -10.28
C GLY A 138 -3.74 9.54 -11.05
N ARG A 139 -4.73 10.15 -10.37
CA ARG A 139 -6.00 10.56 -11.00
C ARG A 139 -6.32 12.01 -10.67
N GLN A 140 -6.99 12.68 -11.61
CA GLN A 140 -7.50 14.04 -11.42
C GLN A 140 -9.01 14.06 -11.59
N VAL A 141 -9.69 14.91 -10.83
CA VAL A 141 -11.12 15.16 -11.01
C VAL A 141 -11.30 15.92 -12.31
N ARG A 142 -12.25 15.50 -13.16
CA ARG A 142 -12.52 16.16 -14.44
C ARG A 142 -12.94 17.61 -14.20
N GLU A 143 -12.61 18.46 -15.16
CA GLU A 143 -12.94 19.89 -15.08
C GLU A 143 -14.46 20.10 -15.07
N GLY A 144 -14.95 20.97 -14.18
CA GLY A 144 -16.38 21.25 -14.03
C GLY A 144 -17.20 20.24 -13.20
N GLU A 145 -16.61 19.13 -12.74
CA GLU A 145 -17.30 18.16 -11.88
C GLU A 145 -17.69 18.77 -10.52
N VAL A 146 -18.94 18.51 -10.11
CA VAL A 146 -19.45 18.88 -8.79
C VAL A 146 -19.15 17.76 -7.79
N ALA A 147 -18.80 18.12 -6.55
CA ALA A 147 -18.54 17.14 -5.50
C ALA A 147 -19.71 16.17 -5.33
N TYR A 148 -19.43 14.87 -5.31
CA TYR A 148 -20.49 13.86 -5.09
C TYR A 148 -21.05 13.95 -3.68
N ASN A 149 -20.21 14.29 -2.71
CA ASN A 149 -20.61 14.56 -1.34
C ASN A 149 -19.66 15.59 -0.71
N VAL A 150 -20.11 16.25 0.36
CA VAL A 150 -19.30 17.17 1.17
C VAL A 150 -19.24 16.62 2.57
N VAL A 151 -18.03 16.30 3.03
CA VAL A 151 -17.80 15.68 4.34
C VAL A 151 -17.00 16.62 5.23
N LYS A 152 -17.05 16.41 6.54
CA LYS A 152 -16.19 17.18 7.46
C LYS A 152 -14.72 16.82 7.23
N ALA A 153 -13.81 17.78 7.09
CA ALA A 153 -12.39 17.54 6.98
C ALA A 153 -11.81 17.04 8.31
N ARG A 154 -10.53 16.62 8.30
CA ARG A 154 -9.80 16.44 9.56
C ARG A 154 -9.52 17.81 10.18
N PRO A 155 -9.55 17.94 11.51
CA PRO A 155 -9.20 19.19 12.18
C PRO A 155 -7.81 19.67 11.76
N LYS A 156 -7.66 20.98 11.56
CA LYS A 156 -6.42 21.60 11.13
C LYS A 156 -6.04 22.71 12.11
N TRP A 157 -4.79 22.69 12.57
CA TRP A 157 -4.25 23.77 13.39
C TRP A 157 -3.95 24.99 12.51
N ASP A 158 -4.59 26.11 12.80
CA ASP A 158 -4.24 27.39 12.21
C ASP A 158 -3.13 28.04 13.04
N ARG A 159 -1.90 27.97 12.54
CA ARG A 159 -0.72 28.53 13.22
C ARG A 159 -0.76 30.06 13.33
N ARG A 160 -1.52 30.77 12.49
CA ARG A 160 -1.54 32.24 12.51
C ARG A 160 -2.43 32.77 13.64
N ASN A 161 -3.57 32.12 13.83
CA ASN A 161 -4.58 32.52 14.81
C ASN A 161 -4.55 31.66 16.08
N ASP A 162 -3.66 30.68 16.14
CA ASP A 162 -3.49 29.71 17.24
C ASP A 162 -4.79 28.98 17.64
N VAL A 163 -5.60 28.63 16.65
CA VAL A 163 -6.89 27.95 16.83
C VAL A 163 -6.97 26.65 16.06
N MET A 164 -7.68 25.67 16.63
CA MET A 164 -8.01 24.41 15.96
C MET A 164 -9.27 24.58 15.11
N LEU A 165 -9.11 24.64 13.80
CA LEU A 165 -10.24 24.64 12.87
C LEU A 165 -10.83 23.23 12.79
N LYS A 166 -12.11 23.10 13.14
CA LYS A 166 -12.88 21.85 13.09
C LYS A 166 -13.97 21.95 12.05
N ASP A 167 -14.44 20.79 11.57
CA ASP A 167 -15.62 20.67 10.69
C ASP A 167 -15.57 21.47 9.38
N LEU A 168 -14.37 21.79 8.89
CA LEU A 168 -14.19 22.40 7.57
C LEU A 168 -14.84 21.50 6.49
N PRO A 169 -15.56 22.05 5.51
CA PRO A 169 -16.10 21.24 4.43
C PRO A 169 -14.96 20.68 3.57
N LEU A 170 -15.09 19.41 3.18
CA LEU A 170 -14.19 18.70 2.29
C LEU A 170 -15.01 18.06 1.17
N ASP A 171 -14.80 18.56 -0.03
CA ASP A 171 -15.39 18.01 -1.24
C ASP A 171 -14.76 16.65 -1.55
N VAL A 172 -15.62 15.65 -1.78
CA VAL A 172 -15.20 14.29 -2.12
C VAL A 172 -15.87 13.81 -3.40
N PHE A 173 -15.11 13.08 -4.20
CA PHE A 173 -15.44 12.68 -5.55
C PHE A 173 -15.31 11.16 -5.68
N GLY A 174 -16.15 10.56 -6.51
CA GLY A 174 -16.03 9.15 -6.87
C GLY A 174 -15.07 8.93 -8.05
N GLU A 175 -14.65 7.69 -8.25
CA GLU A 175 -13.74 7.33 -9.35
C GLU A 175 -14.32 7.70 -10.73
N TRP A 176 -15.64 7.56 -10.90
CA TRP A 176 -16.36 7.89 -12.14
C TRP A 176 -16.28 9.38 -12.53
N GLN A 177 -15.96 10.26 -11.58
CA GLN A 177 -15.76 11.71 -11.80
C GLN A 177 -14.30 12.07 -12.08
N THR A 178 -13.43 11.06 -12.16
CA THR A 178 -11.99 11.26 -12.34
C THR A 178 -11.51 10.66 -13.64
N GLU A 179 -10.39 11.19 -14.11
CA GLU A 179 -9.63 10.67 -15.24
C GLU A 179 -8.17 10.43 -14.82
N PRO A 180 -7.42 9.60 -15.55
CA PRO A 180 -5.99 9.44 -15.33
C PRO A 180 -5.28 10.79 -15.37
N TYR A 181 -4.42 11.05 -14.38
CA TYR A 181 -3.61 12.25 -14.33
C TYR A 181 -2.63 12.25 -15.49
N LYS A 182 -2.56 13.35 -16.23
CA LYS A 182 -1.60 13.52 -17.32
C LYS A 182 -0.42 14.35 -16.82
N PRO A 183 0.75 13.73 -16.57
CA PRO A 183 1.89 14.48 -16.08
C PRO A 183 2.41 15.44 -17.16
N PRO A 184 3.01 16.56 -16.75
CA PRO A 184 3.64 17.50 -17.68
C PRO A 184 4.81 16.83 -18.42
N GLU A 185 5.10 17.31 -19.63
CA GLU A 185 6.24 16.86 -20.43
C GLU A 185 7.53 17.61 -20.03
N ALA A 186 8.66 16.91 -20.09
CA ALA A 186 9.97 17.57 -20.03
C ALA A 186 10.25 18.34 -21.33
N LYS A 187 10.83 19.54 -21.21
CA LYS A 187 11.17 20.42 -22.34
C LYS A 187 12.60 20.94 -22.18
N ASP A 188 13.35 20.97 -23.29
CA ASP A 188 14.71 21.51 -23.37
C ASP A 188 15.67 20.91 -22.32
N GLY A 189 15.59 19.59 -22.11
CA GLY A 189 16.40 18.89 -21.12
C GLY A 189 16.06 19.23 -19.66
N ARG A 190 14.95 19.95 -19.40
CA ARG A 190 14.51 20.33 -18.05
C ARG A 190 13.29 19.55 -17.59
N VAL A 191 13.36 19.10 -16.34
CA VAL A 191 12.28 18.36 -15.69
C VAL A 191 11.22 19.35 -15.15
N PRO A 192 9.92 19.10 -15.36
CA PRO A 192 8.85 19.94 -14.83
C PRO A 192 8.78 19.81 -13.30
N ARG A 193 8.68 20.95 -12.60
CA ARG A 193 8.73 21.02 -11.13
C ARG A 193 7.43 21.58 -10.55
N ASN A 194 7.09 21.14 -9.34
CA ASN A 194 6.07 21.80 -8.54
C ASN A 194 6.59 23.13 -7.96
N ARG A 195 5.73 23.87 -7.26
CA ARG A 195 6.08 25.14 -6.58
C ARG A 195 7.22 25.03 -5.55
N PHE A 196 7.56 23.83 -5.12
CA PHE A 196 8.63 23.56 -4.16
C PHE A 196 9.93 23.14 -4.83
N GLY A 197 9.97 23.08 -6.17
CA GLY A 197 11.15 22.69 -6.94
C GLY A 197 11.36 21.18 -7.10
N ASN A 198 10.40 20.35 -6.69
CA ASN A 198 10.49 18.88 -6.74
C ASN A 198 9.46 18.29 -7.72
N VAL A 199 9.59 17.00 -8.03
CA VAL A 199 8.55 16.23 -8.75
C VAL A 199 7.75 15.39 -7.77
N GLU A 200 6.43 15.41 -7.86
CA GLU A 200 5.55 14.54 -7.10
C GLU A 200 5.31 13.23 -7.87
N LEU A 201 5.80 12.11 -7.34
CA LEU A 201 5.70 10.77 -7.94
C LEU A 201 5.05 9.80 -6.95
N PHE A 202 3.76 10.00 -6.67
CA PHE A 202 2.99 9.11 -5.78
C PHE A 202 2.52 7.83 -6.46
N HIS A 203 2.42 7.86 -7.79
CA HIS A 203 2.00 6.76 -8.65
C HIS A 203 2.93 6.70 -9.87
N GLU A 204 3.12 5.52 -10.46
CA GLU A 204 4.05 5.30 -11.58
C GLU A 204 3.69 6.16 -12.80
N ASP A 205 2.40 6.26 -13.12
CA ASP A 205 1.86 7.10 -14.20
C ASP A 205 2.05 8.62 -14.00
N MET A 206 2.54 9.07 -12.84
CA MET A 206 2.84 10.48 -12.61
C MET A 206 4.23 10.89 -13.13
N LEU A 207 5.02 9.95 -13.64
CA LEU A 207 6.32 10.22 -14.22
C LEU A 207 6.16 11.15 -15.44
N PRO A 208 6.77 12.35 -15.43
CA PRO A 208 6.75 13.25 -16.57
C PRO A 208 7.22 12.55 -17.85
N ALA A 209 6.47 12.75 -18.94
CA ALA A 209 6.84 12.17 -20.22
C ALA A 209 8.21 12.73 -20.67
N GLY A 210 9.04 11.84 -21.21
CA GLY A 210 10.45 12.16 -21.56
C GLY A 210 11.42 12.12 -20.37
N THR A 211 10.98 11.67 -19.18
CA THR A 211 11.86 11.53 -18.01
C THR A 211 11.97 10.09 -17.51
N ALA A 212 12.98 9.86 -16.66
CA ALA A 212 13.24 8.60 -15.98
C ALA A 212 13.42 8.85 -14.48
N HIS A 213 12.92 7.92 -13.65
CA HIS A 213 13.12 7.92 -12.21
C HIS A 213 14.31 7.03 -11.83
N LEU A 214 15.36 7.64 -11.28
CA LEU A 214 16.60 6.98 -10.86
C LEU A 214 16.71 6.95 -9.34
N LYS A 215 16.63 5.74 -8.78
CA LYS A 215 16.78 5.49 -7.34
C LYS A 215 18.25 5.31 -6.93
N LEU A 216 19.09 6.25 -7.34
CA LEU A 216 20.53 6.23 -7.06
C LEU A 216 20.90 7.26 -5.97
N PRO A 217 21.58 6.86 -4.89
CA PRO A 217 21.94 7.77 -3.81
C PRO A 217 23.02 8.76 -4.27
N GLY A 218 22.87 10.02 -3.87
CA GLY A 218 23.85 11.08 -4.15
C GLY A 218 23.90 11.56 -5.60
N LEU A 219 22.94 11.16 -6.44
CA LEU A 219 22.95 11.48 -7.87
C LEU A 219 22.93 13.00 -8.15
N HIS A 220 22.32 13.82 -7.28
CA HIS A 220 22.30 15.28 -7.43
C HIS A 220 23.69 15.90 -7.58
N ARG A 221 24.69 15.43 -6.81
CA ARG A 221 26.06 16.00 -6.86
C ARG A 221 26.71 15.72 -8.19
N ILE A 222 26.50 14.52 -8.70
CA ILE A 222 27.08 14.04 -9.96
C ILE A 222 26.42 14.79 -11.12
N ALA A 223 25.10 14.97 -11.06
CA ALA A 223 24.38 15.76 -12.04
C ALA A 223 24.80 17.24 -12.04
N GLU A 224 25.02 17.83 -10.87
CA GLU A 224 25.54 19.20 -10.73
C GLU A 224 26.93 19.36 -11.36
N GLU A 225 27.85 18.41 -11.12
CA GLU A 225 29.17 18.39 -11.75
C GLU A 225 29.11 18.26 -13.28
N LEU A 226 28.12 17.54 -13.81
CA LEU A 226 27.91 17.35 -15.25
C LEU A 226 27.01 18.41 -15.89
N GLY A 227 26.47 19.36 -15.11
CA GLY A 227 25.54 20.38 -15.60
C GLY A 227 24.20 19.83 -16.10
N ILE A 228 23.80 18.65 -15.63
CA ILE A 228 22.57 17.95 -16.04
C ILE A 228 21.43 18.27 -15.07
N ASP A 229 20.23 18.51 -15.59
CA ASP A 229 19.06 18.75 -14.75
C ASP A 229 18.61 17.47 -14.02
N CYS A 230 18.56 17.54 -12.70
CA CYS A 230 18.27 16.40 -11.82
C CYS A 230 17.44 16.87 -10.63
N VAL A 231 16.20 16.38 -10.55
CA VAL A 231 15.21 16.88 -9.59
C VAL A 231 14.82 15.77 -8.61
N PRO A 232 14.81 16.02 -7.29
CA PRO A 232 14.40 14.99 -6.33
C PRO A 232 12.91 14.64 -6.48
N ALA A 233 12.61 13.34 -6.36
CA ALA A 233 11.24 12.82 -6.43
C ALA A 233 10.63 12.67 -5.03
N VAL A 234 9.48 13.31 -4.81
CA VAL A 234 8.64 13.12 -3.62
C VAL A 234 7.70 11.95 -3.88
N VAL A 235 7.94 10.82 -3.22
CA VAL A 235 7.13 9.59 -3.38
C VAL A 235 6.04 9.45 -2.33
N GLY A 236 6.08 10.27 -1.28
CA GLY A 236 5.10 10.20 -0.19
C GLY A 236 5.36 11.25 0.88
N PHE A 237 4.65 11.11 1.99
CA PHE A 237 4.82 11.94 3.16
C PHE A 237 4.81 11.08 4.42
N GLU A 238 5.76 11.35 5.31
CA GLU A 238 5.87 10.66 6.60
C GLU A 238 5.52 11.61 7.74
N GLY A 239 4.69 11.11 8.66
CA GLY A 239 4.33 11.83 9.88
C GLY A 239 5.36 11.60 10.98
N VAL A 240 6.41 12.41 11.02
CA VAL A 240 7.43 12.35 12.07
C VAL A 240 7.16 13.44 13.12
N ALA A 241 7.02 13.02 14.38
CA ALA A 241 6.76 13.90 15.53
C ALA A 241 5.52 14.80 15.34
N ARG A 242 5.69 16.14 15.36
CA ARG A 242 4.61 17.13 15.23
C ARG A 242 4.39 17.59 13.77
N GLY A 243 4.98 16.92 12.79
CA GLY A 243 5.02 17.36 11.40
C GLY A 243 4.70 16.28 10.38
N CYS A 244 4.52 16.71 9.14
CA CYS A 244 4.37 15.85 7.97
C CYS A 244 5.45 16.28 6.98
N HIS A 245 6.40 15.39 6.69
CA HIS A 245 7.59 15.67 5.91
C HIS A 245 7.56 14.90 4.58
N PRO A 246 7.99 15.50 3.46
CA PRO A 246 8.06 14.79 2.19
C PRO A 246 9.13 13.69 2.24
N VAL A 247 8.77 12.50 1.78
CA VAL A 247 9.71 11.39 1.60
C VAL A 247 10.31 11.52 0.21
N LEU A 248 11.61 11.81 0.16
CA LEU A 248 12.37 11.90 -1.07
C LEU A 248 13.00 10.55 -1.39
N GLU A 249 12.69 9.99 -2.54
CA GLU A 249 13.27 8.72 -3.01
C GLU A 249 13.73 8.87 -4.45
N GLY A 250 15.04 8.86 -4.66
CA GLY A 250 15.63 8.98 -5.99
C GLY A 250 15.43 10.37 -6.62
N TYR A 251 15.69 10.43 -7.92
CA TYR A 251 15.71 11.64 -8.73
C TYR A 251 15.05 11.41 -10.07
N VAL A 252 14.40 12.43 -10.61
CA VAL A 252 13.84 12.48 -11.96
C VAL A 252 14.82 13.23 -12.85
N VAL A 253 15.14 12.63 -13.99
CA VAL A 253 16.06 13.16 -15.00
C VAL A 253 15.46 12.98 -16.39
N CYS A 254 15.84 13.80 -17.36
CA CYS A 254 15.46 13.56 -18.75
C CYS A 254 16.08 12.24 -19.26
N VAL A 255 15.33 11.50 -20.08
CA VAL A 255 15.75 10.18 -20.60
C VAL A 255 17.10 10.27 -21.32
N GLU A 256 17.35 11.36 -22.04
CA GLU A 256 18.58 11.63 -22.78
C GLU A 256 19.85 11.59 -21.90
N HIS A 257 19.72 11.95 -20.62
CA HIS A 257 20.84 12.03 -19.69
C HIS A 257 20.95 10.83 -18.75
N LYS A 258 20.01 9.89 -18.84
CA LYS A 258 19.92 8.73 -17.97
C LYS A 258 21.21 7.91 -17.99
N GLU A 259 21.63 7.49 -19.18
CA GLU A 259 22.80 6.62 -19.35
C GLU A 259 24.10 7.30 -18.90
N THR A 260 24.26 8.59 -19.23
CA THR A 260 25.41 9.39 -18.82
C THR A 260 25.52 9.47 -17.29
N LEU A 261 24.40 9.72 -16.61
CA LEU A 261 24.36 9.80 -15.15
C LEU A 261 24.59 8.45 -14.48
N GLU A 262 24.00 7.38 -14.99
CA GLU A 262 24.20 6.02 -14.48
C GLU A 262 25.67 5.59 -14.61
N ALA A 263 26.30 5.86 -15.75
CA ALA A 263 27.71 5.57 -15.99
C ALA A 263 28.63 6.36 -15.04
N ALA A 264 28.42 7.68 -14.94
CA ALA A 264 29.20 8.53 -14.04
C ALA A 264 29.04 8.13 -12.57
N TRP A 265 27.82 7.79 -12.15
CA TRP A 265 27.55 7.28 -10.81
C TRP A 265 28.29 5.96 -10.55
N LEU A 266 28.25 5.02 -11.49
CA LEU A 266 28.92 3.74 -11.36
C LEU A 266 30.45 3.91 -11.23
N GLU A 267 31.05 4.81 -12.00
CA GLU A 267 32.48 5.12 -11.93
C GLU A 267 32.86 5.66 -10.54
N ILE A 268 32.10 6.62 -10.01
CA ILE A 268 32.33 7.21 -8.69
C ILE A 268 32.18 6.14 -7.59
N GLN A 269 31.18 5.26 -7.69
CA GLN A 269 31.01 4.16 -6.74
C GLN A 269 32.17 3.18 -6.78
N ASN A 270 32.67 2.84 -7.98
CA ASN A 270 33.81 1.95 -8.14
C ASN A 270 35.09 2.55 -7.56
N GLU A 271 35.33 3.84 -7.81
CA GLU A 271 36.47 4.56 -7.26
C GLU A 271 36.40 4.67 -5.73
N ASP A 272 35.23 4.95 -5.14
CA ASP A 272 35.07 4.98 -3.69
C ASP A 272 35.25 3.58 -3.07
N ARG A 273 34.72 2.53 -3.70
CA ARG A 273 34.99 1.13 -3.28
C ARG A 273 36.48 0.82 -3.32
N ARG A 274 37.20 1.24 -4.38
CA ARG A 274 38.66 1.04 -4.51
C ARG A 274 39.40 1.77 -3.39
N ARG A 275 39.11 3.05 -3.16
CA ARG A 275 39.70 3.86 -2.08
C ARG A 275 39.42 3.27 -0.70
N ARG A 276 38.21 2.77 -0.44
CA ARG A 276 37.87 2.07 0.82
C ARG A 276 38.68 0.80 1.00
N ARG A 277 38.78 -0.05 -0.04
CA ARG A 277 39.61 -1.27 -0.01
C ARG A 277 41.08 -0.94 0.25
N GLU A 278 41.60 0.10 -0.37
CA GLU A 278 42.98 0.55 -0.13
C GLU A 278 43.18 1.07 1.29
N ARG A 279 42.24 1.86 1.84
CA ARG A 279 42.30 2.33 3.23
C ARG A 279 42.29 1.16 4.21
N VAL A 280 41.42 0.17 3.99
CA VAL A 280 41.35 -1.06 4.78
C VAL A 280 42.67 -1.84 4.68
N ARG A 281 43.19 -2.05 3.46
CA ARG A 281 44.46 -2.75 3.22
C ARG A 281 45.64 -2.04 3.89
N LYS A 282 45.74 -0.71 3.75
CA LYS A 282 46.77 0.11 4.42
C LYS A 282 46.68 -0.01 5.94
N ARG A 283 45.47 0.01 6.51
CA ARG A 283 45.25 -0.19 7.95
C ARG A 283 45.65 -1.59 8.41
N ALA A 284 45.26 -2.63 7.66
CA ALA A 284 45.65 -4.01 7.94
C ALA A 284 47.17 -4.18 7.92
N LEU A 285 47.86 -3.66 6.89
CA LEU A 285 49.32 -3.70 6.80
C LEU A 285 50.00 -2.96 7.98
N LYS A 286 49.48 -1.79 8.37
CA LYS A 286 49.98 -1.05 9.54
C LYS A 286 49.82 -1.86 10.82
N ASN A 287 48.69 -2.54 11.00
CA ASN A 287 48.44 -3.40 12.16
C ASN A 287 49.33 -4.64 12.15
N TRP A 288 49.50 -5.29 11.00
CA TRP A 288 50.41 -6.42 10.83
C TRP A 288 51.85 -6.06 11.21
N ARG A 289 52.36 -4.91 10.74
CA ARG A 289 53.70 -4.43 11.11
C ARG A 289 53.85 -4.26 12.63
N LYS A 290 52.82 -3.74 13.32
CA LYS A 290 52.84 -3.60 14.78
C LYS A 290 52.87 -4.97 15.48
N ILE A 291 52.08 -5.93 15.01
CA ILE A 291 52.02 -7.28 15.58
C ILE A 291 53.37 -7.99 15.38
N THR A 292 53.93 -7.98 14.18
CA THR A 292 55.22 -8.64 13.91
C THR A 292 56.35 -8.00 14.69
N HIS A 293 56.40 -6.66 14.80
CA HIS A 293 57.34 -5.98 15.68
C HIS A 293 57.20 -6.44 17.13
N LYS A 294 55.98 -6.51 17.67
CA LYS A 294 55.73 -6.97 19.03
C LYS A 294 56.18 -8.41 19.24
N VAL A 295 55.89 -9.32 18.30
CA VAL A 295 56.33 -10.72 18.35
C VAL A 295 57.86 -10.83 18.31
N MET A 296 58.52 -10.09 17.41
CA MET A 296 59.98 -10.07 17.32
C MET A 296 60.62 -9.54 18.62
N TRP A 297 60.09 -8.44 19.18
CA TRP A 297 60.54 -7.89 20.45
C TRP A 297 60.34 -8.86 21.61
N ASN A 298 59.16 -9.48 21.73
CA ASN A 298 58.89 -10.50 22.74
C ASN A 298 59.84 -11.70 22.60
N ASN A 299 60.12 -12.16 21.38
CA ASN A 299 61.09 -13.24 21.17
C ASN A 299 62.51 -12.84 21.56
N ARG A 300 62.94 -11.61 21.25
CA ARG A 300 64.25 -11.09 21.69
C ARG A 300 64.34 -11.00 23.20
N LEU A 301 63.31 -10.45 23.86
CA LEU A 301 63.24 -10.38 25.32
C LEU A 301 63.26 -11.79 25.93
N ASN A 302 62.44 -12.72 25.43
CA ASN A 302 62.43 -14.11 25.89
C ASN A 302 63.82 -14.75 25.76
N LYS A 303 64.53 -14.61 24.64
CA LYS A 303 65.90 -15.16 24.50
C LYS A 303 66.90 -14.53 25.46
N LYS A 304 66.80 -13.22 25.71
CA LYS A 304 67.72 -12.49 26.59
C LYS A 304 67.52 -12.80 28.07
N TYR A 305 66.27 -13.06 28.48
CA TYR A 305 65.91 -13.23 29.88
C TYR A 305 65.56 -14.68 30.28
N LYS A 306 65.30 -15.60 29.34
CA LYS A 306 65.15 -17.05 29.66
C LYS A 306 66.46 -17.77 29.92
N ASN A 307 67.61 -17.23 29.55
CA ASN A 307 68.93 -17.80 29.86
C ASN A 307 69.53 -17.29 31.18
N ASN A 308 68.80 -16.45 31.93
CA ASN A 308 69.22 -15.92 33.24
C ASN A 308 68.24 -16.32 34.36
N LEU A 309 67.56 -17.45 34.20
CA LEU A 309 66.82 -18.17 35.22
C LEU A 309 67.33 -19.60 35.26
#